data_AF-A0A1F8R6C7-F1
#
_entry.id   AF-A0A1F8R6C7-F1
#
_cell.length_a   1.000
_cell.length_b   1.000
_cell.length_c   1.000
_cell.angle_alpha   90.00
_cell.angle_beta   90.00
_cell.angle_gamma   90.00
#
_symmetry.space_group_name_H-M   'P 1'
#
loop_
_entity.id
_entity.type
_entity.pdbx_description
1 polymer ?
#
loop_
_entity_poly.entity_id
_entity_poly.type
_entity_poly.pdbx_seq_one_letter_code
_entity_poly.pdbx_strand_id
1 'polypeptide(L)'
;MGWRFRLVGWLMCGVVLAGCGGARKSVAVTVTVVPTDTPVATATATPTEIPYASGGLGQDRAWWERLYGPGENTGFFWRYRQYDVLFADEVARHIEQVYTAPMAFVGAQREVRRLLPDDAEFVELSRPEDRPGTWIELYESASLAARYGGDMWPQAEPGQFVVVYKLEGDLAASRGIVATGNDP
;
A
#
# COMPACT_ATOMS: atom_id res chain seq x y z
N MET A 1 10.16 -31.48 -12.58
CA MET A 1 9.08 -31.13 -13.53
C MET A 1 9.49 -29.90 -14.30
N GLY A 2 9.84 -30.02 -15.58
CA GLY A 2 10.26 -28.90 -16.42
C GLY A 2 9.14 -28.48 -17.36
N TRP A 3 8.91 -27.17 -17.47
CA TRP A 3 8.05 -26.59 -18.50
C TRP A 3 8.86 -25.57 -19.31
N ARG A 4 9.11 -25.93 -20.56
CA ARG A 4 9.77 -25.12 -21.58
C ARG A 4 8.70 -24.37 -22.35
N PHE A 5 8.66 -23.05 -22.25
CA PHE A 5 7.90 -22.23 -23.20
C PHE A 5 8.80 -21.82 -24.37
N ARG A 6 8.44 -22.31 -25.56
CA ARG A 6 8.95 -21.87 -26.86
C ARG A 6 8.22 -20.57 -27.22
N LEU A 7 8.96 -19.48 -27.45
CA LEU A 7 8.44 -18.30 -28.13
C LEU A 7 8.93 -18.29 -29.57
N VAL A 8 7.94 -18.30 -30.44
CA VAL A 8 7.98 -18.39 -31.89
C VAL A 8 8.45 -17.06 -32.45
N GLY A 9 9.48 -17.11 -33.30
CA GLY A 9 9.97 -15.96 -34.05
C GLY A 9 8.98 -15.50 -35.10
N TRP A 10 8.94 -14.18 -35.32
CA TRP A 10 8.37 -13.59 -36.52
C TRP A 10 9.46 -12.80 -37.25
N LEU A 11 9.91 -13.42 -38.32
CA LEU A 11 10.73 -12.83 -39.38
C LEU A 11 9.76 -12.04 -40.28
N MET A 12 9.89 -10.72 -40.36
CA MET A 12 9.23 -9.96 -41.44
C MET A 12 10.27 -9.58 -42.48
N CYS A 13 10.11 -10.22 -43.63
CA CYS A 13 10.88 -10.10 -44.85
C CYS A 13 10.56 -8.76 -45.54
N GLY A 14 11.59 -8.12 -46.08
CA GLY A 14 11.46 -6.85 -46.79
C GLY A 14 10.83 -6.98 -48.17
N VAL A 15 10.39 -5.83 -48.69
CA VAL A 15 10.20 -5.61 -50.12
C VAL A 15 10.72 -4.21 -50.45
N VAL A 16 11.84 -4.16 -51.19
CA VAL A 16 12.34 -2.98 -51.88
C VAL A 16 11.71 -2.98 -53.27
N LEU A 17 10.90 -1.97 -53.58
CA LEU A 17 10.39 -1.72 -54.93
C LEU A 17 11.06 -0.47 -55.50
N ALA A 18 11.94 -0.70 -56.48
CA ALA A 18 12.44 0.33 -57.37
C ALA A 18 11.36 0.68 -58.41
N GLY A 19 11.00 1.96 -58.54
CA GLY A 19 9.99 2.46 -59.46
C GLY A 19 10.52 3.63 -60.30
N CYS A 20 10.40 3.47 -61.62
CA CYS A 20 10.97 4.30 -62.69
C CYS A 20 10.47 5.75 -62.74
N GLY A 21 11.31 6.59 -63.35
CA GLY A 21 11.12 8.01 -63.57
C GLY A 21 9.93 8.38 -64.46
N GLY A 22 9.28 9.48 -64.07
CA GLY A 22 8.31 10.21 -64.88
C GLY A 22 8.39 11.67 -64.51
N ALA A 23 8.92 12.50 -65.40
CA ALA A 23 8.97 13.95 -65.25
C ALA A 23 7.54 14.51 -65.22
N ARG A 24 7.05 14.89 -64.04
CA ARG A 24 5.80 15.64 -63.88
C ARG A 24 6.11 17.12 -63.81
N LYS A 25 5.41 17.92 -64.61
CA LYS A 25 5.36 19.38 -64.47
C LYS A 25 4.76 19.71 -63.10
N SER A 26 5.56 20.33 -62.24
CA SER A 26 5.13 20.80 -60.92
C SER A 26 4.26 22.04 -61.09
N VAL A 27 2.95 21.90 -60.83
CA VAL A 27 2.06 23.03 -60.63
C VAL A 27 2.25 23.47 -59.19
N ALA A 28 2.77 24.69 -58.99
CA ALA A 28 2.90 25.28 -57.67
C ALA A 28 1.49 25.63 -57.16
N VAL A 29 0.98 24.82 -56.23
CA VAL A 29 -0.25 25.11 -55.49
C VAL A 29 0.16 25.92 -54.27
N THR A 30 -0.23 27.19 -54.23
CA THR A 30 -0.04 28.05 -53.07
C THR A 30 -1.08 27.66 -52.01
N VAL A 31 -0.70 26.79 -51.08
CA VAL A 31 -1.51 26.45 -49.90
C VAL A 31 -1.37 27.58 -48.90
N THR A 32 -2.44 28.36 -48.71
CA THR A 32 -2.51 29.33 -47.60
C THR A 32 -2.81 28.55 -46.34
N VAL A 33 -1.81 28.34 -45.49
CA VAL A 33 -1.97 27.73 -44.17
C VAL A 33 -2.68 28.74 -43.28
N VAL A 34 -3.95 28.49 -42.98
CA VAL A 34 -4.67 29.24 -41.95
C VAL A 34 -4.09 28.79 -40.60
N PRO A 35 -3.67 29.72 -39.72
CA PRO A 35 -3.17 29.34 -38.40
C PRO A 35 -4.25 28.58 -37.64
N THR A 36 -3.95 27.32 -37.30
CA THR A 36 -4.80 26.51 -36.44
C THR A 36 -4.71 27.07 -35.02
N ASP A 37 -5.85 27.44 -34.43
CA ASP A 37 -5.92 27.84 -33.03
C ASP A 37 -5.27 26.76 -32.16
N THR A 38 -4.25 27.16 -31.40
CA THR A 38 -3.57 26.26 -30.47
C THR A 38 -4.51 26.03 -29.28
N PRO A 39 -4.90 24.79 -28.98
CA PRO A 39 -5.76 24.52 -27.82
C PRO A 39 -5.05 24.98 -26.55
N VAL A 40 -5.68 25.87 -25.80
CA VAL A 40 -5.20 26.28 -24.48
C VAL A 40 -5.30 25.06 -23.57
N ALA A 41 -4.19 24.68 -22.94
CA ALA A 41 -4.17 23.58 -21.99
C ALA A 41 -5.14 23.87 -20.84
N THR A 42 -6.20 23.07 -20.73
CA THR A 42 -7.08 23.09 -19.56
C THR A 42 -6.29 22.59 -18.37
N ALA A 43 -6.20 23.39 -17.30
CA ALA A 43 -5.58 22.95 -16.07
C ALA A 43 -6.32 21.70 -15.56
N THR A 44 -5.61 20.57 -15.46
CA THR A 44 -6.12 19.37 -14.81
C THR A 44 -6.37 19.72 -13.35
N ALA A 45 -7.62 19.56 -12.89
CA ALA A 45 -7.94 19.75 -11.48
C ALA A 45 -7.05 18.82 -10.65
N THR A 46 -6.35 19.38 -9.66
CA THR A 46 -5.62 18.59 -8.68
C THR A 46 -6.65 17.72 -7.95
N PRO A 47 -6.46 16.39 -7.88
CA PRO A 47 -7.35 15.52 -7.12
C PRO A 47 -7.50 16.05 -5.70
N THR A 48 -8.75 16.18 -5.22
CA THR A 48 -8.99 16.46 -3.80
C THR A 48 -8.59 15.21 -3.03
N GLU A 49 -7.57 15.32 -2.19
CA GLU A 49 -7.14 14.22 -1.33
C GLU A 49 -8.30 13.88 -0.38
N ILE A 50 -8.85 12.67 -0.51
CA ILE A 50 -9.85 12.17 0.45
C ILE A 50 -9.11 11.96 1.77
N PRO A 51 -9.56 12.56 2.89
CA PRO A 51 -8.92 12.37 4.18
C PRO A 51 -8.87 10.88 4.51
N TYR A 52 -7.67 10.34 4.69
CA TYR A 52 -7.49 8.96 5.08
C TYR A 52 -7.85 8.80 6.57
N ALA A 53 -8.94 8.07 6.81
CA ALA A 53 -9.49 7.85 8.14
C ALA A 53 -8.94 6.53 8.71
N SER A 54 -7.95 6.67 9.59
CA SER A 54 -7.33 5.58 10.35
C SER A 54 -6.85 6.12 11.68
N GLY A 55 -6.96 5.31 12.72
CA GLY A 55 -6.44 5.69 14.04
C GLY A 55 -4.95 5.35 14.26
N GLY A 56 -4.23 4.93 13.23
CA GLY A 56 -2.77 4.85 13.30
C GLY A 56 -2.11 4.21 12.08
N LEU A 57 -2.59 3.06 11.62
CA LEU A 57 -1.99 2.32 10.50
C LEU A 57 -2.08 3.15 9.22
N GLY A 58 -0.98 3.28 8.49
CA GLY A 58 -0.90 4.12 7.30
C GLY A 58 -0.94 5.62 7.57
N GLN A 59 -0.87 6.09 8.82
CA GLN A 59 -0.70 7.51 9.11
C GLN A 59 0.78 7.90 9.02
N ASP A 60 1.05 9.13 8.59
CA ASP A 60 2.41 9.68 8.56
C ASP A 60 2.92 10.00 9.98
N ARG A 61 4.21 10.29 10.06
CA ARG A 61 4.84 10.63 11.33
C ARG A 61 4.30 11.91 11.98
N ALA A 62 3.98 12.93 11.17
CA ALA A 62 3.45 14.19 11.68
C ALA A 62 2.07 14.00 12.33
N TRP A 63 1.27 13.05 11.84
CA TRP A 63 0.01 12.64 12.46
C TRP A 63 0.23 12.07 13.86
N TRP A 64 1.19 11.16 14.01
CA TRP A 64 1.55 10.59 15.31
C TRP A 64 2.06 11.66 16.28
N GLU A 65 2.91 12.57 15.79
CA GLU A 65 3.47 13.65 16.62
C GLU A 65 2.41 14.67 17.06
N ARG A 66 1.39 14.94 16.23
CA ARG A 66 0.25 15.78 16.63
C ARG A 66 -0.57 15.16 17.76
N LEU A 67 -0.75 13.84 17.74
CA LEU A 67 -1.61 13.15 18.72
C LEU A 67 -0.88 12.82 20.03
N TYR A 68 0.39 12.42 19.94
CA TYR A 68 1.14 11.88 21.08
C TYR A 68 2.32 12.75 21.53
N GLY A 69 2.69 13.77 20.76
CA GLY A 69 3.92 14.55 20.94
C GLY A 69 5.12 13.94 20.19
N PRO A 70 6.31 14.57 20.29
CA PRO A 70 7.50 14.09 19.59
C PRO A 70 7.84 12.66 20.01
N GLY A 71 8.04 11.77 19.03
CA GLY A 71 8.44 10.39 19.27
C GLY A 71 9.92 10.26 19.63
N GLU A 72 10.26 9.21 20.36
CA GLU A 72 11.65 8.84 20.65
C GLU A 72 12.12 7.79 19.64
N ASN A 73 13.26 8.01 18.96
CA ASN A 73 13.83 7.00 18.07
C ASN A 73 14.54 5.91 18.89
N THR A 74 14.07 4.67 18.80
CA THR A 74 14.64 3.51 19.50
C THR A 74 15.28 2.51 18.53
N GLY A 75 15.86 3.00 17.43
CA GLY A 75 16.45 2.20 16.35
C GLY A 75 15.49 2.07 15.17
N PHE A 76 14.88 0.89 15.00
CA PHE A 76 13.90 0.66 13.93
C PHE A 76 12.54 1.32 14.19
N PHE A 77 12.23 1.60 15.46
CA PHE A 77 10.93 2.13 15.87
C PHE A 77 11.04 3.57 16.35
N TRP A 78 9.93 4.28 16.22
CA TRP A 78 9.64 5.50 16.94
C TRP A 78 8.64 5.19 18.05
N ARG A 79 9.01 5.50 19.28
CA ARG A 79 8.18 5.29 20.46
C ARG A 79 7.31 6.51 20.74
N TYR A 80 6.00 6.28 20.81
CA TYR A 80 4.97 7.23 21.22
C TYR A 80 4.18 6.65 22.40
N ARG A 81 4.56 7.00 23.63
CA ARG A 81 3.96 6.43 24.85
C ARG A 81 4.05 4.89 24.85
N GLN A 82 2.93 4.18 24.79
CA GLN A 82 2.86 2.72 24.73
C GLN A 82 2.97 2.12 23.31
N TYR A 83 3.16 2.95 22.28
CA TYR A 83 3.23 2.52 20.89
C TYR A 83 4.67 2.55 20.37
N ASP A 84 5.14 1.44 19.82
CA ASP A 84 6.35 1.39 19.01
C ASP A 84 5.93 1.32 17.53
N VAL A 85 6.27 2.36 16.77
CA VAL A 85 5.80 2.54 15.38
C VAL A 85 6.98 2.49 14.42
N LEU A 86 6.95 1.55 13.49
CA LEU A 86 7.87 1.49 12.35
C LEU A 86 7.24 2.23 11.17
N PHE A 87 7.95 3.24 10.70
CA PHE A 87 7.61 3.95 9.47
C PHE A 87 8.43 3.39 8.31
N ALA A 88 7.78 3.15 7.18
CA ALA A 88 8.44 2.89 5.91
C ALA A 88 7.73 3.68 4.82
N ASP A 89 8.50 4.35 3.96
CA ASP A 89 8.00 5.37 3.03
C ASP A 89 7.16 6.44 3.75
N GLU A 90 7.67 6.89 4.91
CA GLU A 90 7.09 7.95 5.76
C GLU A 90 5.75 7.63 6.45
N VAL A 91 5.21 6.42 6.26
CA VAL A 91 3.91 6.01 6.82
C VAL A 91 4.04 4.82 7.75
N ALA A 92 3.19 4.78 8.79
CA ALA A 92 3.20 3.71 9.78
C ALA A 92 2.80 2.38 9.13
N ARG A 93 3.74 1.43 9.04
CA ARG A 93 3.51 0.09 8.49
C ARG A 93 3.34 -0.98 9.55
N HIS A 94 3.88 -0.72 10.73
CA HIS A 94 3.83 -1.65 11.85
C HIS A 94 3.74 -0.85 13.14
N ILE A 95 2.76 -1.18 13.96
CA ILE A 95 2.47 -0.52 15.23
C ILE A 95 2.37 -1.61 16.29
N GLU A 96 3.25 -1.58 17.29
CA GLU A 96 3.15 -2.42 18.46
C GLU A 96 2.60 -1.62 19.63
N GLN A 97 1.51 -2.10 20.22
CA GLN A 97 1.01 -1.65 21.50
C GLN A 97 1.47 -2.62 22.59
N VAL A 98 2.33 -2.14 23.49
CA VAL A 98 2.85 -2.92 24.61
C VAL A 98 2.03 -2.61 25.86
N TYR A 99 1.47 -3.65 26.50
CA TYR A 99 0.70 -3.47 27.72
C TYR A 99 1.58 -3.59 28.96
N THR A 100 1.55 -2.58 29.84
CA THR A 100 2.33 -2.58 31.10
C THR A 100 1.90 -3.71 32.05
N ALA A 101 0.65 -4.13 31.98
CA ALA A 101 0.12 -5.33 32.62
C ALA A 101 -0.68 -6.12 31.58
N PRO A 102 -0.60 -7.47 31.56
CA PRO A 102 -1.38 -8.27 30.64
C PRO A 102 -2.87 -7.92 30.71
N MET A 103 -3.48 -7.71 29.55
CA MET A 103 -4.88 -7.30 29.41
C MET A 103 -5.71 -8.47 28.92
N ALA A 104 -6.96 -8.61 29.38
CA ALA A 104 -7.88 -9.60 28.81
C ALA A 104 -7.99 -9.44 27.28
N PHE A 105 -7.95 -10.54 26.53
CA PHE A 105 -7.93 -10.53 25.06
C PHE A 105 -8.99 -9.62 24.43
N VAL A 106 -10.25 -9.66 24.89
CA VAL A 106 -11.34 -8.79 24.39
C VAL A 106 -11.07 -7.30 24.64
N GLY A 107 -10.40 -6.96 25.74
CA GLY A 107 -9.94 -5.60 26.02
C GLY A 107 -8.86 -5.17 25.03
N ALA A 108 -7.87 -6.04 24.79
CA ALA A 108 -6.81 -5.79 23.83
C ALA A 108 -7.35 -5.63 22.40
N GLN A 109 -8.32 -6.45 21.98
CA GLN A 109 -9.00 -6.30 20.68
C GLN A 109 -9.63 -4.91 20.53
N ARG A 110 -10.29 -4.41 21.58
CA ARG A 110 -10.92 -3.09 21.55
C ARG A 110 -9.91 -1.96 21.44
N GLU A 111 -8.80 -2.05 22.17
CA GLU A 111 -7.73 -1.05 22.11
C GLU A 111 -7.05 -1.04 20.74
N VAL A 112 -6.68 -2.21 20.22
CA VAL A 112 -5.98 -2.32 18.93
C VAL A 112 -6.88 -1.93 17.76
N ARG A 113 -8.19 -2.20 17.82
CA ARG A 113 -9.15 -1.76 16.78
C ARG A 113 -9.17 -0.26 16.57
N ARG A 114 -8.78 0.53 17.57
CA ARG A 114 -8.67 2.00 17.43
C ARG A 114 -7.50 2.42 16.54
N LEU A 115 -6.59 1.52 16.18
CA LEU A 115 -5.44 1.80 15.32
C LEU A 115 -5.71 1.47 13.84
N LEU A 116 -6.85 0.85 13.55
CA LEU A 116 -7.19 0.36 12.22
C LEU A 116 -7.75 1.49 11.34
N PRO A 117 -7.75 1.29 10.01
CA PRO A 117 -8.59 2.06 9.10
C PRO A 117 -10.07 1.95 9.48
N ASP A 118 -10.84 3.02 9.26
CA ASP A 118 -12.28 3.04 9.57
C ASP A 118 -13.09 2.07 8.69
N ASP A 119 -12.57 1.74 7.50
CA ASP A 119 -13.14 0.78 6.55
C ASP A 119 -12.52 -0.62 6.67
N ALA A 120 -11.87 -0.93 7.81
CA ALA A 120 -11.32 -2.25 8.07
C ALA A 120 -12.41 -3.32 8.15
N GLU A 121 -12.35 -4.31 7.27
CA GLU A 121 -13.23 -5.47 7.26
C GLU A 121 -12.49 -6.72 7.74
N PHE A 122 -13.09 -7.45 8.68
CA PHE A 122 -12.50 -8.68 9.22
C PHE A 122 -12.67 -9.83 8.22
N VAL A 123 -11.58 -10.54 7.94
CA VAL A 123 -11.55 -11.66 7.00
C VAL A 123 -11.47 -13.00 7.75
N GLU A 124 -10.44 -13.18 8.57
CA GLU A 124 -10.13 -14.48 9.19
C GLU A 124 -9.47 -14.32 10.57
N LEU A 125 -9.69 -15.30 11.45
CA LEU A 125 -8.92 -15.48 12.68
C LEU A 125 -8.18 -16.82 12.62
N SER A 126 -6.87 -16.79 12.79
CA SER A 126 -6.02 -17.99 12.85
C SER A 126 -5.21 -18.08 14.15
N ARG A 127 -4.84 -19.32 14.50
CA ARG A 127 -3.96 -19.65 15.64
C ARG A 127 -2.91 -20.65 15.17
N PRO A 128 -1.71 -20.19 14.84
CA PRO A 128 -0.67 -21.08 14.34
C PRO A 128 -0.31 -22.16 15.37
N GLU A 129 -0.27 -23.43 14.95
CA GLU A 129 0.03 -24.57 15.84
C GLU A 129 1.46 -24.49 16.41
N ASP A 130 2.39 -23.92 15.65
CA ASP A 130 3.79 -23.68 16.03
C ASP A 130 3.95 -22.49 16.99
N ARG A 131 2.90 -21.68 17.18
CA ARG A 131 2.90 -20.48 18.03
C ARG A 131 1.62 -20.40 18.88
N PRO A 132 1.41 -21.31 19.85
CA PRO A 132 0.15 -21.43 20.60
C PRO A 132 -0.26 -20.20 21.42
N GLY A 133 0.68 -19.30 21.73
CA GLY A 133 0.44 -18.00 22.37
C GLY A 133 0.18 -16.85 21.39
N THR A 134 -0.02 -17.12 20.09
CA THR A 134 -0.23 -16.10 19.07
C THR A 134 -1.60 -16.27 18.42
N TRP A 135 -2.36 -15.18 18.38
CA TRP A 135 -3.61 -15.11 17.60
C TRP A 135 -3.42 -14.06 16.52
N ILE A 136 -3.88 -14.36 15.31
CA ILE A 136 -3.73 -13.49 14.15
C ILE A 136 -5.11 -13.26 13.55
N GLU A 137 -5.52 -12.00 13.48
CA GLU A 137 -6.70 -11.57 12.74
C GLU A 137 -6.25 -10.96 11.42
N LEU A 138 -6.79 -11.44 10.30
CA LEU A 138 -6.60 -10.86 8.98
C LEU A 138 -7.74 -9.87 8.69
N TYR A 139 -7.38 -8.70 8.21
CA TYR A 139 -8.31 -7.66 7.79
C TYR A 139 -7.98 -7.18 6.37
N GLU A 140 -8.95 -6.53 5.74
CA GLU A 140 -8.80 -5.79 4.49
C GLU A 140 -9.33 -4.35 4.61
N SER A 141 -8.76 -3.42 3.84
CA SER A 141 -9.21 -2.02 3.77
C SER A 141 -9.01 -1.49 2.36
N ALA A 142 -10.11 -1.04 1.74
CA ALA A 142 -10.09 -0.47 0.38
C ALA A 142 -9.36 0.88 0.36
N SER A 143 -9.49 1.68 1.42
CA SER A 143 -8.84 2.97 1.57
C SER A 143 -7.32 2.83 1.70
N LEU A 144 -6.86 1.82 2.46
CA LEU A 144 -5.44 1.50 2.59
C LEU A 144 -4.87 0.96 1.26
N ALA A 145 -5.62 0.11 0.55
CA ALA A 145 -5.23 -0.38 -0.79
C ALA A 145 -5.08 0.75 -1.82
N ALA A 146 -6.03 1.70 -1.84
CA ALA A 146 -6.03 2.80 -2.79
C ALA A 146 -4.89 3.81 -2.53
N ARG A 147 -4.42 3.91 -1.28
CA ARG A 147 -3.39 4.85 -0.86
C ARG A 147 -1.97 4.37 -1.19
N TYR A 148 -1.74 3.06 -1.24
CA TYR A 148 -0.39 2.50 -1.28
C TYR A 148 -0.18 1.48 -2.41
N GLY A 149 1.00 1.54 -3.04
CA GLY A 149 1.40 0.65 -4.11
C GLY A 149 1.77 -0.77 -3.67
N GLY A 150 2.11 -1.63 -4.63
CA GLY A 150 2.35 -3.07 -4.44
C GLY A 150 3.42 -3.43 -3.40
N ASP A 151 4.49 -2.62 -3.29
CA ASP A 151 5.62 -2.91 -2.39
C ASP A 151 5.29 -2.77 -0.89
N MET A 152 4.08 -2.29 -0.54
CA MET A 152 3.62 -2.22 0.85
C MET A 152 3.14 -3.58 1.39
N TRP A 153 2.90 -4.57 0.53
CA TRP A 153 2.13 -5.77 0.87
C TRP A 153 2.99 -7.04 0.80
N PRO A 154 3.99 -7.22 1.68
CA PRO A 154 4.77 -8.44 1.68
C PRO A 154 3.85 -9.63 1.95
N GLN A 155 3.83 -10.57 1.00
CA GLN A 155 3.10 -11.83 1.07
C GLN A 155 1.57 -11.67 1.24
N ALA A 156 0.99 -10.54 0.84
CA ALA A 156 -0.44 -10.27 0.94
C ALA A 156 -0.99 -9.54 -0.30
N GLU A 157 -2.31 -9.54 -0.43
CA GLU A 157 -2.99 -8.71 -1.44
C GLU A 157 -3.03 -7.24 -1.02
N PRO A 158 -3.10 -6.29 -1.98
CA PRO A 158 -3.24 -4.88 -1.65
C PRO A 158 -4.43 -4.60 -0.73
N GLY A 159 -4.19 -3.87 0.37
CA GLY A 159 -5.20 -3.58 1.38
C GLY A 159 -5.24 -4.56 2.55
N GLN A 160 -4.56 -5.71 2.46
CA GLN A 160 -4.54 -6.68 3.53
C GLN A 160 -3.52 -6.32 4.61
N PHE A 161 -3.92 -6.48 5.86
CA PHE A 161 -3.08 -6.27 7.02
C PHE A 161 -3.49 -7.22 8.14
N VAL A 162 -2.56 -7.50 9.05
CA VAL A 162 -2.79 -8.40 10.18
C VAL A 162 -2.82 -7.65 11.49
N VAL A 163 -3.62 -8.19 12.42
CA VAL A 163 -3.55 -7.86 13.83
C VAL A 163 -3.07 -9.10 14.60
N VAL A 164 -1.89 -9.01 15.19
CA VAL A 164 -1.27 -10.10 15.95
C VAL A 164 -1.34 -9.80 17.43
N TYR A 165 -1.87 -10.75 18.21
CA TYR A 165 -1.90 -10.69 19.66
C TYR A 165 -0.94 -11.72 20.24
N LYS A 166 -0.04 -11.28 21.13
CA LYS A 166 0.80 -12.17 21.94
C LYS A 166 0.13 -12.37 23.29
N LEU A 167 -0.31 -13.59 23.54
CA LEU A 167 -1.04 -14.01 24.72
C LEU A 167 -0.15 -14.77 25.68
N GLU A 168 -0.40 -14.55 26.96
CA GLU A 168 0.23 -15.21 28.11
C GLU A 168 -0.86 -15.87 28.96
N GLY A 169 -0.58 -17.07 29.47
CA GLY A 169 -1.47 -17.80 30.38
C GLY A 169 -2.92 -17.88 29.88
N ASP A 170 -3.84 -17.38 30.70
CA ASP A 170 -5.30 -17.41 30.50
C ASP A 170 -5.80 -16.36 29.47
N LEU A 171 -5.20 -16.33 28.28
CA LEU A 171 -5.55 -15.38 27.20
C LEU A 171 -5.34 -13.90 27.58
N ALA A 172 -4.34 -13.63 28.41
CA ALA A 172 -3.95 -12.27 28.72
C ALA A 172 -2.99 -11.76 27.66
N ALA A 173 -3.41 -10.79 26.85
CA ALA A 173 -2.56 -10.17 25.85
C ALA A 173 -1.52 -9.27 26.51
N SER A 174 -0.24 -9.54 26.25
CA SER A 174 0.87 -8.66 26.63
C SER A 174 1.28 -7.70 25.51
N ARG A 175 0.89 -8.02 24.26
CA ARG A 175 1.12 -7.16 23.09
C ARG A 175 0.01 -7.30 22.05
N GLY A 176 -0.36 -6.18 21.44
CA GLY A 176 -1.11 -6.14 20.18
C GLY A 176 -0.28 -5.49 19.08
N ILE A 177 -0.27 -6.05 17.89
CA ILE A 177 0.54 -5.59 16.75
C ILE A 177 -0.39 -5.40 15.57
N VAL A 178 -0.32 -4.25 14.89
CA VAL A 178 -1.01 -4.00 13.62
C VAL A 178 0.06 -3.82 12.55
N ALA A 179 0.05 -4.61 11.49
CA ALA A 179 1.06 -4.55 10.44
C ALA A 179 0.48 -4.77 9.04
N THR A 180 0.93 -3.98 8.07
CA THR A 180 0.60 -4.17 6.64
C THR A 180 1.20 -5.46 6.12
N GLY A 181 0.48 -6.15 5.23
CA GLY A 181 0.91 -7.44 4.69
C GLY A 181 0.47 -8.63 5.55
N ASN A 182 1.03 -9.80 5.25
CA ASN A 182 0.67 -11.08 5.88
C ASN A 182 1.94 -11.89 6.17
N ASP A 183 2.94 -11.24 6.77
CA ASP A 183 4.18 -11.88 7.26
C ASP A 183 4.23 -11.84 8.80
N PRO A 184 3.45 -12.70 9.50
CA PRO A 184 3.27 -12.68 10.95
C PRO A 184 4.38 -13.35 11.77
#